data_AF-A0A529XTY4-F1
#
_entry.id   AF-A0A529XTY4-F1
#
_cell.length_a   1.000
_cell.length_b   1.000
_cell.length_c   1.000
_cell.angle_alpha   90.00
_cell.angle_beta   90.00
_cell.angle_gamma   90.00
#
_symmetry.space_group_name_H-M   'P 1'
#
loop_
_entity.id
_entity.type
_entity.pdbx_description
1 polymer ?
#
loop_
_entity_poly.entity_id
_entity_poly.type
_entity_poly.pdbx_seq_one_letter_code
_entity_poly.pdbx_strand_id
1 'polypeptide(L)' 'MATTVDAQELAALRALSAAIGADPHLTQAAGGNTSLKAGDTLWIKASGTWLKDALTDDIMVPVAMGPLIEAVER' A
#
# COMPACT_ATOMS: atom_id res chain seq x y z
N MET A 1 -8.79 13.53 -8.62
CA MET A 1 -7.35 13.86 -8.76
C MET A 1 -6.72 13.71 -7.39
N ALA A 2 -5.61 13.00 -7.26
CA ALA A 2 -4.91 12.87 -5.98
C ALA A 2 -4.42 14.26 -5.53
N THR A 3 -4.66 14.58 -4.26
CA THR A 3 -4.23 15.85 -3.68
C THR A 3 -2.73 15.82 -3.35
N THR A 4 -2.13 16.98 -3.10
CA THR A 4 -0.75 17.07 -2.60
C THR A 4 -0.61 16.37 -1.24
N VAL A 5 -1.65 16.38 -0.41
CA VAL A 5 -1.69 15.67 0.88
C VAL A 5 -1.65 14.16 0.63
N ASP A 6 -2.45 13.64 -0.30
CA ASP A 6 -2.47 12.21 -0.66
C ASP A 6 -1.08 11.72 -1.11
N ALA A 7 -0.34 12.55 -1.86
CA ALA A 7 1.02 12.21 -2.30
C ALA A 7 2.01 12.14 -1.14
N GLN A 8 1.89 13.02 -0.15
CA GLN A 8 2.71 12.99 1.06
C GLN A 8 2.38 11.78 1.93
N GLU A 9 1.10 11.46 2.09
CA GLU A 9 0.64 10.27 2.82
C GLU A 9 1.11 8.98 2.13
N LEU A 10 1.06 8.92 0.79
CA LEU A 10 1.56 7.78 0.03
C LEU A 10 3.08 7.61 0.20
N ALA A 11 3.83 8.72 0.22
CA ALA A 11 5.27 8.68 0.52
C ALA A 11 5.55 8.17 1.94
N ALA A 12 4.77 8.63 2.93
CA ALA A 12 4.88 8.16 4.31
C ALA A 12 4.55 6.66 4.43
N LEU A 13 3.52 6.19 3.72
CA LEU A 13 3.19 4.77 3.64
C LEU A 13 4.36 3.96 3.08
N ARG A 14 4.97 4.39 1.96
CA ARG A 14 6.13 3.69 1.37
C ARG A 14 7.30 3.58 2.36
N ALA A 15 7.57 4.64 3.11
CA ALA A 15 8.61 4.63 4.15
C ALA A 15 8.29 3.64 5.29
N LEU A 16 7.04 3.63 5.76
CA LEU A 16 6.58 2.67 6.77
C LEU A 16 6.66 1.23 6.26
N SER A 17 6.21 0.97 5.03
CA SER A 17 6.29 -0.34 4.39
C SER A 17 7.73 -0.83 4.32
N ALA A 18 8.67 0.01 3.89
CA ALA A 18 10.08 -0.37 3.83
C ALA A 18 10.66 -0.69 5.22
N ALA A 19 10.32 0.11 6.24
CA ALA A 19 10.75 -0.13 7.61
C ALA A 19 10.21 -1.45 8.18
N ILE A 20 8.92 -1.73 7.99
CA ILE A 20 8.30 -3.01 8.41
C ILE A 20 8.89 -4.18 7.62
N GLY A 21 9.06 -4.01 6.31
CA GLY A 21 9.58 -5.03 5.41
C GLY A 21 11.03 -5.42 5.66
N ALA A 22 11.82 -4.51 6.22
CA ALA A 22 13.21 -4.76 6.59
C ALA A 22 13.34 -5.62 7.87
N ASP A 23 12.28 -5.77 8.65
CA ASP A 23 12.28 -6.60 9.86
C ASP A 23 11.72 -8.02 9.56
N PRO A 24 12.58 -9.06 9.53
CA PRO A 24 12.18 -10.43 9.27
C PRO A 24 11.27 -11.04 10.37
N HIS A 25 11.19 -10.41 11.54
CA HIS A 25 10.26 -10.82 12.60
C HIS A 25 8.85 -10.27 12.38
N LEU A 26 8.69 -9.23 11.56
CA LEU A 26 7.39 -8.67 11.20
C LEU A 26 6.85 -9.26 9.89
N THR A 27 7.71 -9.41 8.89
CA THR A 27 7.32 -9.90 7.56
C THR A 27 8.34 -10.88 7.01
N GLN A 28 7.88 -11.86 6.25
CA GLN A 28 8.75 -12.88 5.66
C GLN A 28 8.43 -13.00 4.17
N ALA A 29 9.47 -12.90 3.34
CA ALA A 29 9.37 -12.85 1.89
C ALA A 29 8.31 -11.82 1.41
N ALA A 30 7.43 -12.20 0.48
CA ALA A 30 6.36 -11.33 -0.04
C ALA A 30 5.13 -11.22 0.89
N GLY A 31 5.20 -11.77 2.10
CA GLY A 31 4.14 -11.70 3.11
C GLY A 31 3.98 -10.31 3.73
N GLY A 32 2.87 -10.12 4.46
CA GLY A 32 2.48 -8.82 5.02
C GLY A 32 1.81 -7.91 3.99
N ASN A 33 0.99 -6.95 4.46
CA ASN A 33 0.35 -5.95 3.61
C ASN A 33 0.27 -4.62 4.35
N THR A 34 0.37 -3.53 3.59
CA THR A 34 0.11 -2.17 4.06
C THR A 34 -0.82 -1.49 3.07
N SER A 35 -1.67 -0.59 3.56
CA SER A 35 -2.59 0.17 2.71
C SER A 35 -2.85 1.57 3.24
N LEU A 36 -3.27 2.47 2.36
CA LEU A 36 -3.69 3.83 2.64
C LEU A 36 -4.98 4.14 1.89
N LYS A 37 -5.95 4.73 2.59
CA LYS A 37 -7.13 5.32 1.97
C LYS A 37 -6.84 6.79 1.69
N ALA A 38 -6.88 7.18 0.42
CA ALA A 38 -6.69 8.56 -0.03
C ALA A 38 -7.84 8.93 -0.97
N GLY A 39 -8.79 9.73 -0.47
CA GLY A 39 -10.07 9.96 -1.13
C GLY A 39 -10.80 8.63 -1.43
N ASP A 40 -11.20 8.45 -2.69
CA ASP A 40 -11.90 7.24 -3.18
C ASP A 40 -10.94 6.13 -3.65
N THR A 41 -9.65 6.22 -3.32
CA THR A 41 -8.62 5.24 -3.71
C THR A 41 -8.05 4.54 -2.48
N LEU A 42 -8.01 3.22 -2.53
CA LEU A 42 -7.20 2.39 -1.64
C LEU A 42 -5.87 2.07 -2.33
N TRP A 43 -4.79 2.63 -1.82
CA TRP A 43 -3.44 2.19 -2.17
C TRP A 43 -3.11 0.95 -1.36
N ILE A 44 -2.72 -0.13 -2.01
CA ILE A 44 -2.40 -1.41 -1.35
C ILE A 44 -1.15 -2.03 -1.96
N LYS A 45 -0.38 -2.76 -1.15
CA LYS A 45 0.77 -3.51 -1.65
C LYS A 45 0.33 -4.48 -2.76
N ALA A 46 1.04 -4.48 -3.88
CA ALA A 46 0.84 -5.43 -4.97
C ALA A 46 1.18 -6.87 -4.54
N SER A 47 0.44 -7.84 -5.09
CA SER A 47 0.70 -9.25 -4.86
C SER A 47 2.10 -9.65 -5.35
N GLY A 48 2.78 -10.55 -4.62
CA GLY A 48 4.12 -11.04 -4.96
C GLY A 48 5.28 -10.07 -4.70
N THR A 49 5.02 -8.80 -4.40
CA THR A 49 6.06 -7.79 -4.07
C THR A 49 6.43 -7.83 -2.59
N TRP A 50 7.60 -7.28 -2.23
CA TRP A 50 8.09 -7.27 -0.85
C TRP A 50 7.98 -5.87 -0.26
N LEU A 51 7.55 -5.77 1.00
CA LEU A 51 7.40 -4.48 1.68
C LEU A 51 8.73 -3.72 1.80
N LYS A 52 9.86 -4.41 1.95
CA LYS A 52 11.19 -3.79 2.06
C LYS A 52 11.57 -2.97 0.80
N ASP A 53 11.04 -3.36 -0.35
CA ASP A 53 11.35 -2.75 -1.64
C ASP A 53 10.46 -1.51 -1.90
N ALA A 54 9.61 -1.11 -0.93
CA ALA A 54 8.65 -0.03 -1.09
C ALA A 54 9.27 1.33 -1.40
N LEU A 55 10.56 1.56 -1.13
CA LEU A 55 11.26 2.80 -1.48
C LEU A 55 11.93 2.74 -2.86
N THR A 56 12.32 1.56 -3.32
CA THR A 56 13.05 1.36 -4.58
C THR A 56 12.16 1.00 -5.75
N ASP A 57 11.08 0.28 -5.49
CA ASP A 57 10.15 -0.22 -6.50
C ASP A 57 8.76 0.43 -6.34
N ASP A 58 7.98 0.38 -7.42
CA ASP A 58 6.57 0.77 -7.41
C ASP A 58 5.70 -0.44 -7.04
N ILE A 59 5.51 -0.63 -5.73
CA ILE A 59 4.77 -1.77 -5.18
C ILE A 59 3.37 -1.40 -4.69
N MET A 60 2.99 -0.11 -4.74
CA MET A 60 1.70 0.36 -4.24
C MET A 60 0.75 0.55 -5.41
N VAL A 61 -0.28 -0.28 -5.49
CA VAL A 61 -1.27 -0.20 -6.57
C VAL A 61 -2.54 0.50 -6.10
N PRO A 62 -3.14 1.37 -6.95
CA PRO A 62 -4.39 2.02 -6.63
C PRO A 62 -5.57 1.09 -6.91
N VAL A 63 -6.55 1.07 -6.01
CA VAL A 63 -7.81 0.34 -6.16
C VAL A 63 -8.96 1.33 -5.90
N ALA A 64 -9.92 1.40 -6.83
CA ALA A 64 -11.10 2.24 -6.64
C ALA A 64 -11.99 1.67 -5.52
N MET A 65 -12.33 2.50 -4.53
CA MET A 65 -13.07 2.07 -3.34
C MET A 65 -14.53 1.71 -3.62
N GLY A 66 -15.22 2.45 -4.49
CA GLY A 66 -16.64 2.23 -4.78
C GLY A 66 -16.94 0.79 -5.25
N PRO A 67 -16.35 0.32 -6.36
CA PRO A 67 -16.53 -1.06 -6.82
C PRO A 67 -16.03 -2.11 -5.83
N LEU A 68 -14.97 -1.80 -5.07
CA LEU A 68 -14.42 -2.71 -4.06
C LEU A 68 -15.40 -2.95 -2.92
N ILE A 69 -16.02 -1.88 -2.39
CA ILE A 69 -17.02 -1.97 -1.32
C ILE A 69 -18.23 -2.76 -1.82
N GLU A 70 -18.75 -2.42 -3.00
CA GLU A 70 -19.88 -3.12 -3.60
C GLU A 70 -19.61 -4.63 -3.76
N ALA A 71 -18.38 -5.01 -4.10
CA ALA A 71 -18.01 -6.42 -4.23
C ALA A 71 -17.95 -7.17 -2.90
N VAL A 72 -17.63 -6.49 -1.78
CA VAL A 72 -17.54 -7.08 -0.44
C VAL A 72 -18.92 -7.19 0.24
N GLU A 73 -19.85 -6.30 -0.10
CA GLU A 73 -21.21 -6.28 0.46
C GLU A 73 -22.15 -7.33 -0.15
N ARG A 74 -21.71 -8.04 -1.19
CA ARG A 74 -22.44 -9.13 -1.86
C ARG A 74 -22.13 -10.49 -1.24
#